data_AF-A0A397U6H0-F1
#
_entry.id   AF-A0A397U6H0-F1
#
_cell.length_a   1.000
_cell.length_b   1.000
_cell.length_c   1.000
_cell.angle_alpha   90.00
_cell.angle_beta   90.00
_cell.angle_gamma   90.00
#
_symmetry.space_group_name_H-M   'P 1'
#
loop_
_entity.id
_entity.type
_entity.pdbx_description
1 polymer ?
#
loop_
_entity_poly.entity_id
_entity_poly.type
_entity_poly.pdbx_seq_one_letter_code
_entity_poly.pdbx_strand_id
1 'polypeptide(L)'
;MSDIESDDIKPSLSKDDWKKKFIERIRNPSYYVKTKPSLPNSNDPELWKKYRMNLSEYLEHSMYFEPILSELFLIDILMSENPGSDDEAIIIEYAKTMENSKNTPKTKLSRDIDTNPYSFYKNKRKKSRNMRFARNLLAATRQLNSFRYDFFERAKFPISIITDKNITPIINEFKIIMNI
;
A
#
# COMPACT_ATOMS: atom_id res chain seq x y z
N MET A 1 29.41 -45.86 -22.33
CA MET A 1 28.22 -45.72 -21.45
C MET A 1 28.61 -44.78 -20.33
N SER A 2 28.47 -43.50 -20.62
CA SER A 2 28.74 -42.37 -19.75
C SER A 2 27.89 -41.26 -20.34
N ASP A 3 26.95 -40.77 -19.55
CA ASP A 3 26.72 -39.35 -19.31
C ASP A 3 25.38 -39.25 -18.58
N ILE A 4 25.50 -39.07 -17.27
CA ILE A 4 24.42 -38.61 -16.40
C ILE A 4 24.20 -37.16 -16.83
N GLU A 5 23.21 -36.93 -17.68
CA GLU A 5 22.74 -35.57 -17.97
C GLU A 5 22.21 -34.98 -16.67
N SER A 6 22.88 -33.91 -16.25
CA SER A 6 22.53 -33.06 -15.15
C SER A 6 21.10 -32.55 -15.33
N ASP A 7 20.22 -32.92 -14.41
CA ASP A 7 18.97 -32.19 -14.20
C ASP A 7 19.32 -30.71 -14.01
N ASP A 8 18.97 -29.91 -15.02
CA ASP A 8 18.87 -28.45 -14.94
C ASP A 8 17.85 -28.11 -13.85
N ILE A 9 18.33 -28.03 -12.60
CA ILE A 9 17.61 -27.43 -11.50
C ILE A 9 17.51 -25.94 -11.83
N LYS A 10 16.48 -25.57 -12.61
CA LYS A 10 15.99 -24.19 -12.64
C LYS A 10 15.79 -23.76 -11.19
N PRO A 11 16.43 -22.67 -10.73
CA PRO A 11 16.16 -22.19 -9.40
C PRO A 11 14.68 -21.85 -9.35
N SER A 12 13.94 -22.58 -8.50
CA SER A 12 12.54 -22.29 -8.24
C SER A 12 12.46 -20.83 -7.78
N LEU A 13 12.00 -19.94 -8.66
CA LEU A 13 11.72 -18.55 -8.29
C LEU A 13 10.72 -18.60 -7.14
N SER A 14 11.20 -18.24 -5.95
CA SER A 14 10.49 -18.33 -4.69
C SER A 14 9.20 -17.52 -4.74
N LYS A 15 8.12 -18.05 -4.15
CA LYS A 15 6.77 -17.47 -4.05
C LYS A 15 6.70 -16.04 -3.44
N ASP A 16 7.82 -15.44 -3.02
CA ASP A 16 7.88 -14.19 -2.25
C ASP A 16 8.71 -13.07 -2.90
N ASP A 17 8.85 -13.04 -4.22
CA ASP A 17 9.57 -11.96 -4.93
C ASP A 17 9.03 -10.55 -4.65
N TRP A 18 7.74 -10.44 -4.33
CA TRP A 18 7.15 -9.16 -3.96
C TRP A 18 7.75 -8.59 -2.67
N LYS A 19 8.07 -9.42 -1.67
CA LYS A 19 8.63 -8.97 -0.39
C LYS A 19 10.02 -8.37 -0.59
N LYS A 20 10.86 -9.07 -1.35
CA LYS A 20 12.23 -8.65 -1.67
C LYS A 20 12.25 -7.24 -2.26
N LYS A 21 11.35 -6.97 -3.21
CA LYS A 21 11.21 -5.64 -3.83
C LYS A 21 10.97 -4.52 -2.80
N PHE A 22 10.10 -4.75 -1.81
CA PHE A 22 9.80 -3.74 -0.79
C PHE A 22 10.89 -3.60 0.26
N ILE A 23 11.55 -4.70 0.63
CA ILE A 23 12.73 -4.66 1.51
C ILE A 23 13.86 -3.88 0.83
N GLU A 24 14.10 -4.10 -0.46
CA GLU A 24 15.11 -3.37 -1.22
C GLU A 24 14.81 -1.87 -1.27
N ARG A 25 13.54 -1.48 -1.47
CA ARG A 25 13.11 -0.07 -1.40
C ARG A 25 13.35 0.55 -0.02
N ILE A 26 13.15 -0.21 1.06
CA ILE A 26 13.44 0.27 2.41
C ILE A 26 14.95 0.47 2.62
N ARG A 27 15.78 -0.47 2.14
CA ARG A 27 17.25 -0.39 2.25
C ARG A 27 17.83 0.76 1.41
N ASN A 28 17.25 1.01 0.24
CA ASN A 28 17.64 2.07 -0.68
C ASN A 28 16.47 3.04 -0.88
N PRO A 29 16.15 3.86 0.14
CA PRO A 29 14.96 4.69 0.12
C PRO A 29 15.03 5.73 -0.99
N SER A 30 13.97 5.79 -1.78
CA SER A 30 13.65 6.97 -2.57
C SER A 30 12.41 7.61 -1.95
N TYR A 31 12.41 8.93 -1.81
CA TYR A 31 11.27 9.64 -1.28
C TYR A 31 10.36 10.13 -2.40
N TYR A 32 9.10 10.39 -2.05
CA TYR A 32 8.16 10.99 -2.97
C TYR A 32 8.49 12.47 -3.22
N VAL A 33 8.12 12.95 -4.41
CA VAL A 33 8.04 14.38 -4.68
C VAL A 33 6.69 14.88 -4.17
N LYS A 34 6.67 15.70 -3.12
CA LYS A 34 5.42 16.14 -2.46
C LYS A 34 4.72 17.31 -3.16
N THR A 35 5.45 18.02 -4.03
CA THR A 35 4.93 19.21 -4.72
C THR A 35 4.80 18.93 -6.20
N LYS A 36 3.65 19.29 -6.79
CA LYS A 36 3.45 19.16 -8.23
C LYS A 36 4.56 19.91 -8.97
N PRO A 37 5.33 19.25 -9.84
CA PRO A 37 6.39 19.92 -10.57
C PRO A 37 5.80 20.90 -11.58
N SER A 38 6.46 22.05 -11.76
CA SER A 38 6.11 23.02 -12.80
C SER A 38 6.53 22.53 -14.18
N LEU A 39 5.72 22.84 -15.18
CA LEU A 39 6.07 22.57 -16.58
C LEU A 39 7.38 23.30 -16.95
N PRO A 40 8.32 22.66 -17.66
CA PRO A 40 9.51 23.33 -18.15
C PRO A 40 9.16 24.42 -19.18
N ASN A 41 9.78 25.59 -19.04
CA ASN A 41 9.67 26.69 -20.01
C ASN A 41 10.77 26.64 -21.08
N SER A 42 11.26 25.45 -21.41
CA SER A 42 12.40 25.24 -22.30
C SER A 42 12.20 23.97 -23.14
N ASN A 43 12.83 23.94 -24.31
CA ASN A 43 12.90 22.74 -25.17
C ASN A 43 14.06 21.81 -24.82
N ASP A 44 14.79 22.08 -23.72
CA ASP A 44 15.87 21.23 -23.22
C ASP A 44 15.36 19.83 -22.84
N PRO A 45 15.81 18.76 -23.54
CA PRO A 45 15.40 17.40 -23.26
C PRO A 45 15.66 16.93 -21.82
N GLU A 46 16.73 17.41 -21.18
CA GLU A 46 17.07 17.01 -19.80
C GLU A 46 16.11 17.61 -18.78
N LEU A 47 15.67 18.86 -18.98
CA LEU A 47 14.62 19.47 -18.15
C LEU A 47 13.30 18.72 -18.28
N TRP A 48 12.93 18.28 -19.49
CA TRP A 48 11.74 17.45 -19.71
C TRP A 48 11.85 16.07 -19.08
N LYS A 49 13.03 15.44 -19.13
CA LYS A 49 13.30 14.16 -18.48
C LYS A 49 13.15 14.28 -16.96
N LYS A 50 13.76 15.28 -16.34
CA LYS A 50 13.63 15.57 -14.91
C LYS A 50 12.18 15.87 -14.51
N TYR A 51 11.47 16.67 -15.30
CA TYR A 51 10.05 16.95 -15.07
C TYR A 51 9.20 15.67 -15.06
N ARG A 52 9.39 14.79 -16.06
CA ARG A 52 8.64 13.51 -16.14
C ARG A 52 8.91 12.60 -14.94
N MET A 53 10.17 12.51 -14.51
CA MET A 53 10.53 11.75 -13.30
C MET A 53 9.83 12.31 -12.06
N ASN A 54 9.96 13.62 -11.83
CA ASN A 54 9.34 14.29 -10.68
C ASN A 54 7.80 14.20 -10.72
N LEU A 55 7.20 14.26 -11.91
CA LEU A 55 5.77 14.15 -12.07
C LEU A 55 5.30 12.73 -11.72
N SER A 56 6.03 11.70 -12.16
CA SER A 56 5.74 10.32 -11.79
C SER A 56 5.76 10.14 -10.28
N GLU A 57 6.83 10.60 -9.62
CA GLU A 57 6.98 10.54 -8.16
C GLU A 57 5.87 11.29 -7.41
N TYR A 58 5.47 12.46 -7.91
CA TYR A 58 4.35 13.22 -7.36
C TYR A 58 3.01 12.50 -7.52
N LEU A 59 2.76 11.91 -8.70
CA LEU A 59 1.53 11.16 -8.91
C LEU A 59 1.47 9.91 -8.01
N GLU A 60 2.59 9.21 -7.82
CA GLU A 60 2.63 8.09 -6.87
C GLU A 60 2.36 8.55 -5.42
N HIS A 61 2.87 9.71 -5.02
CA HIS A 61 2.59 10.30 -3.70
C HIS A 61 1.08 10.50 -3.50
N SER A 62 0.43 11.24 -4.40
CA SER A 62 -0.98 11.57 -4.26
C SER A 62 -1.90 10.36 -4.47
N MET A 63 -1.51 9.40 -5.30
CA MET A 63 -2.33 8.21 -5.56
C MET A 63 -2.19 7.12 -4.51
N TYR A 64 -1.01 6.97 -3.90
CA TYR A 64 -0.73 5.83 -3.01
C TYR A 64 -0.50 6.27 -1.57
N PHE A 65 0.39 7.24 -1.35
CA PHE A 65 0.81 7.60 0.00
C PHE A 65 -0.19 8.48 0.74
N GLU A 66 -0.72 9.53 0.13
CA GLU A 66 -1.73 10.41 0.75
C GLU A 66 -2.97 9.63 1.27
N PRO A 67 -3.55 8.69 0.50
CA PRO A 67 -4.63 7.84 1.02
C PRO A 67 -4.20 7.01 2.23
N ILE A 68 -3.00 6.39 2.19
CA ILE A 68 -2.50 5.60 3.33
C ILE A 68 -2.32 6.48 4.57
N LEU A 69 -1.80 7.69 4.42
CA LEU A 69 -1.65 8.66 5.52
C LEU A 69 -3.00 9.01 6.16
N SER A 70 -4.01 9.33 5.35
CA SER A 70 -5.36 9.64 5.84
C SER A 70 -5.95 8.48 6.66
N GLU A 71 -5.73 7.25 6.20
CA GLU A 71 -6.27 6.05 6.84
C GLU A 71 -5.47 5.67 8.11
N LEU A 72 -4.17 5.93 8.15
CA LEU A 72 -3.36 5.81 9.37
C LEU A 72 -3.83 6.78 10.45
N PHE A 73 -4.12 8.03 10.08
CA PHE A 73 -4.66 9.02 11.01
C PHE A 73 -6.01 8.58 11.59
N LEU A 74 -6.88 7.97 10.77
CA LEU A 74 -8.13 7.38 11.25
C LEU A 74 -7.87 6.24 12.25
N ILE A 75 -6.92 5.34 11.97
CA ILE A 75 -6.53 4.28 12.90
C ILE A 75 -6.00 4.87 14.22
N ASP A 76 -5.19 5.94 14.18
CA ASP A 76 -4.69 6.62 15.38
C ASP A 76 -5.85 7.15 16.24
N ILE A 77 -6.85 7.79 15.62
CA ILE A 77 -8.07 8.26 16.31
C ILE A 77 -8.78 7.07 16.98
N LEU A 78 -9.06 6.01 16.22
CA LEU A 78 -9.80 4.85 16.74
C LEU A 78 -9.09 4.19 17.92
N MET A 79 -7.76 4.08 17.86
CA MET A 79 -6.94 3.57 18.97
C MET A 79 -6.98 4.50 20.19
N SER A 80 -6.99 5.82 19.97
CA SER A 80 -7.04 6.81 21.06
C SER A 80 -8.41 6.85 21.76
N GLU A 81 -9.50 6.66 21.01
CA GLU A 81 -10.87 6.62 21.54
C GLU A 81 -11.18 5.31 22.28
N ASN A 82 -10.42 4.25 21.97
CA ASN A 82 -10.64 2.91 22.53
C ASN A 82 -9.34 2.38 23.18
N PRO A 83 -8.80 3.06 24.20
CA PRO A 83 -7.56 2.65 24.84
C PRO A 83 -7.76 1.31 25.55
N GLY A 84 -7.01 0.28 25.12
CA GLY A 84 -7.10 -1.08 25.68
C GLY A 84 -8.00 -2.05 24.90
N SER A 85 -8.67 -1.60 23.83
CA SER A 85 -9.37 -2.50 22.92
C SER A 85 -8.39 -3.42 22.18
N ASP A 86 -8.83 -4.65 21.94
CA ASP A 86 -8.10 -5.57 21.09
C ASP A 86 -8.08 -5.09 19.62
N ASP A 87 -7.21 -5.70 18.81
CA ASP A 87 -7.07 -5.29 17.41
C ASP A 87 -8.39 -5.49 16.63
N GLU A 88 -9.13 -6.56 16.92
CA GLU A 88 -10.33 -6.90 16.16
C GLU A 88 -11.45 -5.89 16.39
N ALA A 89 -11.62 -5.36 17.60
CA ALA A 89 -12.56 -4.29 17.89
C ALA A 89 -12.25 -3.01 17.10
N ILE A 90 -10.97 -2.60 17.05
CA ILE A 90 -10.53 -1.44 16.26
C ILE A 90 -10.79 -1.66 14.76
N ILE A 91 -10.51 -2.85 14.25
CA ILE A 91 -10.74 -3.20 12.84
C ILE A 91 -12.23 -3.21 12.49
N ILE A 92 -13.07 -3.73 13.39
CA ILE A 92 -14.54 -3.72 13.23
C ILE A 92 -15.05 -2.28 13.18
N GLU A 93 -14.56 -1.41 14.07
CA GLU A 93 -14.98 -0.01 14.10
C GLU A 93 -14.52 0.75 12.84
N TYR A 94 -13.29 0.52 12.41
CA TYR A 94 -12.80 1.01 11.11
C TYR A 94 -13.73 0.60 9.96
N ALA A 95 -14.13 -0.67 9.90
CA ALA A 95 -15.01 -1.16 8.84
C ALA A 95 -16.38 -0.49 8.87
N LYS A 96 -16.95 -0.22 10.05
CA LYS A 96 -18.21 0.52 10.19
C LYS A 96 -18.05 1.96 9.69
N THR A 97 -16.97 2.64 10.07
CA THR A 97 -16.68 4.02 9.64
C THR A 97 -16.59 4.12 8.12
N MET A 98 -15.91 3.16 7.48
CA MET A 98 -15.81 3.11 6.02
C MET A 98 -17.13 2.78 5.33
N GLU A 99 -17.96 1.91 5.92
CA GLU A 99 -19.29 1.56 5.41
C GLU A 99 -20.30 2.72 5.55
N ASN A 100 -20.17 3.52 6.60
CA ASN A 100 -21.01 4.70 6.86
C ASN A 100 -20.54 5.97 6.12
N SER A 101 -19.34 5.94 5.52
CA SER A 101 -18.84 7.06 4.73
C SER A 101 -19.69 7.24 3.46
N LYS A 102 -20.59 8.22 3.49
CA LYS A 102 -21.39 8.68 2.34
C LYS A 102 -20.54 9.15 1.14
N ASN A 103 -19.21 9.14 1.26
CA ASN A 103 -18.22 9.61 0.29
C ASN A 103 -17.64 8.49 -0.59
N THR A 104 -18.26 7.30 -0.64
CA THR A 104 -17.95 6.42 -1.79
C THR A 104 -18.55 7.08 -3.03
N PRO A 105 -17.78 7.41 -4.08
CA PRO A 105 -18.35 8.02 -5.26
C PRO A 105 -19.41 7.06 -5.83
N LYS A 106 -20.69 7.45 -5.77
CA LYS A 106 -21.74 6.88 -6.62
C LYS A 106 -21.49 7.38 -8.04
N THR A 107 -20.39 6.94 -8.65
CA THR A 107 -20.17 7.17 -10.08
C THR A 107 -21.35 6.55 -10.82
N LYS A 108 -22.00 7.33 -11.70
CA LYS A 108 -23.19 6.98 -12.48
C LYS A 108 -23.10 5.65 -13.26
N LEU A 109 -21.92 5.01 -13.34
CA LEU A 109 -21.69 3.64 -13.81
C LEU A 109 -22.28 2.52 -12.93
N SER A 110 -23.05 2.86 -11.87
CA SER A 110 -23.70 1.87 -11.00
C SER A 110 -25.18 1.62 -11.31
N ARG A 111 -25.75 2.20 -12.36
CA ARG A 111 -27.10 1.91 -12.85
C ARG A 111 -26.97 1.30 -14.23
N ASP A 112 -26.98 -0.03 -14.25
CA ASP A 112 -27.52 -0.91 -15.31
C ASP A 112 -27.11 -2.31 -14.87
N ILE A 113 -28.02 -2.95 -14.14
CA ILE A 113 -27.75 -4.14 -13.31
C ILE A 113 -27.98 -5.44 -14.10
N ASP A 114 -28.55 -5.40 -15.31
CA ASP A 114 -29.03 -6.64 -15.95
C ASP A 114 -28.20 -7.16 -17.13
N THR A 115 -27.10 -6.53 -17.52
CA THR A 115 -26.34 -6.96 -18.72
C THR A 115 -24.82 -7.03 -18.57
N ASN A 116 -24.27 -6.99 -17.36
CA ASN A 116 -22.82 -7.10 -17.17
C ASN A 116 -22.40 -8.36 -16.39
N PRO A 117 -21.79 -9.37 -17.05
CA PRO A 117 -21.35 -10.61 -16.39
C PRO A 117 -20.24 -10.42 -15.34
N TYR A 118 -19.74 -9.19 -15.15
CA TYR A 118 -18.80 -8.85 -14.08
C TYR A 118 -19.46 -8.51 -12.72
N SER A 119 -20.77 -8.72 -12.57
CA SER A 119 -21.51 -8.41 -11.33
C SER A 119 -21.18 -9.30 -10.11
N PHE A 120 -20.34 -10.33 -10.27
CA PHE A 120 -19.91 -11.23 -9.20
C PHE A 120 -19.07 -10.57 -8.08
N TYR A 121 -18.57 -9.34 -8.25
CA TYR A 121 -17.55 -8.75 -7.37
C TYR A 121 -17.99 -7.63 -6.41
N LYS A 122 -19.24 -7.19 -6.41
CA LYS A 122 -19.54 -5.80 -5.97
C LYS A 122 -19.55 -5.53 -4.46
N ASN A 123 -19.99 -6.46 -3.59
CA ASN A 123 -20.25 -6.10 -2.18
C ASN A 123 -19.46 -6.92 -1.13
N LYS A 124 -19.27 -8.24 -1.29
CA LYS A 124 -18.55 -9.06 -0.28
C LYS A 124 -17.03 -8.89 -0.31
N ARG A 125 -16.43 -8.56 -1.47
CA ARG A 125 -14.96 -8.40 -1.61
C ARG A 125 -14.44 -7.05 -1.11
N LYS A 126 -15.22 -5.97 -1.20
CA LYS A 126 -14.81 -4.65 -0.67
C LYS A 126 -14.62 -4.66 0.85
N LYS A 127 -15.53 -5.31 1.59
CA LYS A 127 -15.44 -5.39 3.06
C LYS A 127 -14.20 -6.17 3.52
N SER A 128 -13.93 -7.33 2.92
CA SER A 128 -12.72 -8.13 3.18
C SER A 128 -11.42 -7.36 2.87
N ARG A 129 -11.39 -6.62 1.76
CA ARG A 129 -10.29 -5.74 1.39
C ARG A 129 -10.03 -4.66 2.44
N ASN A 130 -11.08 -4.01 2.94
CA ASN A 130 -10.97 -3.00 3.99
C ASN A 130 -10.45 -3.58 5.32
N MET A 131 -10.88 -4.79 5.70
CA MET A 131 -10.41 -5.43 6.94
C MET A 131 -8.92 -5.77 6.90
N ARG A 132 -8.41 -6.30 5.78
CA ARG A 132 -6.97 -6.62 5.64
C ARG A 132 -6.12 -5.35 5.57
N PHE A 133 -6.60 -4.35 4.85
CA PHE A 133 -5.98 -3.04 4.80
C PHE A 133 -5.85 -2.45 6.22
N ALA A 134 -6.95 -2.38 6.97
CA ALA A 134 -6.97 -1.92 8.36
C ALA A 134 -6.03 -2.72 9.27
N ARG A 135 -6.03 -4.06 9.16
CA ARG A 135 -5.11 -4.94 9.90
C ARG A 135 -3.65 -4.58 9.67
N ASN A 136 -3.28 -4.33 8.42
CA ASN A 136 -1.91 -3.96 8.08
C ASN A 136 -1.54 -2.57 8.59
N LEU A 137 -2.45 -1.60 8.50
CA LEU A 137 -2.24 -0.25 9.06
C LEU A 137 -2.08 -0.31 10.58
N LEU A 138 -2.98 -1.02 11.27
CA LEU A 138 -2.96 -1.20 12.71
C LEU A 138 -1.70 -1.93 13.18
N ALA A 139 -1.27 -2.97 12.47
CA ALA A 139 -0.02 -3.66 12.73
C ALA A 139 1.18 -2.71 12.61
N ALA A 140 1.22 -1.88 11.57
CA ALA A 140 2.26 -0.86 11.43
C ALA A 140 2.21 0.18 12.56
N THR A 141 1.03 0.70 12.90
CA THR A 141 0.86 1.67 13.98
C THR A 141 1.35 1.12 15.33
N ARG A 142 0.94 -0.09 15.71
CA ARG A 142 1.35 -0.71 16.97
C ARG A 142 2.84 -1.06 17.02
N GLN A 143 3.40 -1.58 15.92
CA GLN A 143 4.78 -2.10 15.93
C GLN A 143 5.84 -1.05 15.67
N LEU A 144 5.49 0.03 14.94
CA LEU A 144 6.45 1.05 14.52
C LEU A 144 6.24 2.38 15.24
N ASN A 145 5.09 2.61 15.87
CA ASN A 145 4.77 3.85 16.58
C ASN A 145 5.13 5.09 15.74
N SER A 146 6.07 5.94 16.19
CA SER A 146 6.50 7.16 15.51
C SER A 146 7.12 6.93 14.12
N PHE A 147 7.54 5.71 13.79
CA PHE A 147 8.18 5.38 12.51
C PHE A 147 7.21 4.90 11.42
N ARG A 148 5.92 4.76 11.71
CA ARG A 148 4.93 4.23 10.75
C ARG A 148 4.88 5.02 9.44
N TYR A 149 4.98 6.36 9.50
CA TYR A 149 4.94 7.20 8.30
C TYR A 149 6.19 7.03 7.43
N ASP A 150 7.38 7.03 8.04
CA ASP A 150 8.65 6.79 7.35
C ASP A 150 8.68 5.40 6.69
N PHE A 151 8.11 4.39 7.35
CA PHE A 151 7.95 3.06 6.79
C PHE A 151 7.13 3.05 5.49
N PHE A 152 5.94 3.66 5.48
CA PHE A 152 5.11 3.69 4.27
C PHE A 152 5.71 4.59 3.18
N GLU A 153 6.40 5.66 3.56
CA GLU A 153 7.08 6.57 2.63
C GLU A 153 8.22 5.86 1.90
N ARG A 154 9.05 5.10 2.63
CA ARG A 154 10.19 4.36 2.04
C ARG A 154 9.76 3.12 1.27
N ALA A 155 8.78 2.37 1.79
CA ALA A 155 8.30 1.17 1.11
C ALA A 155 7.56 1.51 -0.18
N LYS A 156 6.93 2.70 -0.26
CA LYS A 156 6.12 3.14 -1.40
C LYS A 156 5.10 2.08 -1.83
N PHE A 157 4.34 1.57 -0.86
CA PHE A 157 3.38 0.50 -1.13
C PHE A 157 2.27 1.01 -2.05
N PRO A 158 1.98 0.30 -3.17
CA PRO A 158 0.69 0.42 -3.80
C PRO A 158 -0.40 -0.03 -2.82
N ILE A 159 -1.53 0.67 -2.80
CA ILE A 159 -2.67 0.35 -1.92
C ILE A 159 -3.11 -1.12 -2.06
N SER A 160 -3.02 -1.67 -3.27
CA SER A 160 -3.34 -3.09 -3.54
C SER A 160 -2.48 -4.05 -2.73
N ILE A 161 -1.20 -3.75 -2.50
CA ILE A 161 -0.32 -4.62 -1.70
C ILE A 161 -0.78 -4.65 -0.25
N ILE A 162 -1.11 -3.50 0.33
CA ILE A 162 -1.64 -3.39 1.70
C ILE A 162 -3.02 -4.04 1.79
N THR A 163 -3.78 -4.05 0.71
CA THR A 163 -5.11 -4.64 0.66
C THR A 163 -5.08 -6.16 0.53
N ASP A 164 -4.13 -6.71 -0.22
CA ASP A 164 -4.14 -8.10 -0.66
C ASP A 164 -3.11 -8.97 0.07
N LYS A 165 -2.05 -8.39 0.63
CA LYS A 165 -0.93 -9.11 1.28
C LYS A 165 -0.89 -8.82 2.77
N ASN A 166 -0.25 -9.72 3.53
CA ASN A 166 0.15 -9.42 4.91
C ASN A 166 1.52 -8.74 4.88
N ILE A 167 1.62 -7.49 5.34
CA ILE A 167 2.87 -6.72 5.30
C ILE A 167 3.75 -6.88 6.55
N THR A 168 3.31 -7.64 7.57
CA THR A 168 4.10 -7.87 8.79
C THR A 168 5.56 -8.30 8.54
N PRO A 169 5.87 -9.17 7.56
CA PRO A 169 7.27 -9.50 7.26
C PRO A 169 8.11 -8.28 6.86
N ILE A 170 7.52 -7.31 6.15
CA ILE A 170 8.22 -6.08 5.73
C ILE A 170 8.38 -5.12 6.91
N ILE A 171 7.38 -5.05 7.80
CA ILE A 171 7.46 -4.31 9.07
C ILE A 171 8.64 -4.83 9.90
N ASN A 172 8.76 -6.15 10.06
CA ASN A 172 9.84 -6.77 10.82
C ASN A 172 11.22 -6.46 10.23
N GLU A 173 11.36 -6.53 8.91
CA GLU A 173 12.61 -6.16 8.22
C GLU A 173 12.93 -4.67 8.40
N PHE A 174 11.92 -3.79 8.32
CA PHE A 174 12.10 -2.37 8.57
C PHE A 174 12.64 -2.10 9.97
N LYS A 175 12.08 -2.77 10.99
CA LYS A 175 12.56 -2.67 12.37
C LYS A 175 14.04 -3.04 12.51
N ILE A 176 14.44 -4.14 11.88
CA ILE A 176 15.84 -4.58 11.86
C ILE A 176 16.73 -3.54 11.19
N ILE A 177 16.31 -3.01 10.03
CA ILE A 177 17.08 -2.02 9.25
C ILE A 177 17.24 -0.71 10.02
N MET A 178 16.19 -0.27 10.74
CA MET A 178 16.17 0.99 11.47
C MET A 178 16.66 0.87 12.92
N ASN A 179 16.93 -0.36 13.39
CA ASN A 179 17.32 -0.67 14.76
C ASN A 179 16.32 -0.19 15.83
N ILE A 180 15.04 -0.56 15.64
CA ILE A 180 13.89 -0.19 16.51
C ILE A 180 13.03 -1.39 16.92
#